data_AF-A0A6B0VLL9-F1
#
_entry.id   AF-A0A6B0VLL9-F1
#
_cell.length_a   1.000
_cell.length_b   1.000
_cell.length_c   1.000
_cell.angle_alpha   90.00
_cell.angle_beta   90.00
_cell.angle_gamma   90.00
#
_symmetry.space_group_name_H-M   'P 1'
#
loop_
_entity.id
_entity.type
_entity.pdbx_description
1 polymer ?
#
loop_
_entity_poly.entity_id
_entity_poly.type
_entity_poly.pdbx_seq_one_letter_code
_entity_poly.pdbx_strand_id
1 'polypeptide(L)'
;MSTGVPREGQPQSQVPYIRRNATLLQDLPEPGEQWRSKAISDELANRLVGLQNRGIVQRVDRIKCEEWSKRRCIWQTDRDAYGRIQTVLEEGDDNALLPCGHSAISNERDVDGVSCGVCGEVHDREEVDSR
;
A
#
# COMPACT_ATOMS: atom_id res chain seq x y z
N MET A 1 -11.01 24.32 -2.74
CA MET A 1 -9.76 23.93 -2.04
C MET A 1 -10.15 22.96 -0.94
N SER A 2 -10.00 21.65 -1.17
CA SER A 2 -10.49 20.63 -0.23
C SER A 2 -9.45 20.38 0.86
N THR A 3 -9.70 20.91 2.04
CA THR A 3 -8.95 20.65 3.27
C THR A 3 -9.30 19.25 3.78
N GLY A 4 -8.48 18.27 3.44
CA GLY A 4 -8.54 16.93 4.03
C GLY A 4 -8.13 16.98 5.50
N VAL A 5 -9.12 16.95 6.39
CA VAL A 5 -8.92 16.85 7.85
C VAL A 5 -8.26 15.50 8.17
N PRO A 6 -7.20 15.44 8.99
CA PRO A 6 -6.71 14.16 9.52
C PRO A 6 -7.82 13.53 10.36
N ARG A 7 -8.34 12.38 9.92
CA ARG A 7 -9.32 11.66 10.73
C ARG A 7 -8.55 11.01 11.88
N GLU A 8 -8.73 11.54 13.09
CA GLU A 8 -8.43 10.84 14.34
C GLU A 8 -9.36 9.63 14.44
N GLY A 9 -8.96 8.54 13.79
CA GLY A 9 -9.60 7.24 13.88
C GLY A 9 -8.52 6.19 14.02
N GLN A 10 -8.80 5.12 14.77
CA GLN A 10 -7.96 3.93 14.84
C GLN A 10 -7.47 3.56 13.42
N PRO A 11 -6.20 3.10 13.27
CA PRO A 11 -5.66 2.77 11.96
C PRO A 11 -6.63 1.85 11.23
N GLN A 12 -7.26 2.39 10.19
CA GLN A 12 -8.14 1.61 9.31
C GLN A 12 -7.35 0.41 8.86
N SER A 13 -7.88 -0.79 9.12
CA SER A 13 -7.21 -2.09 9.03
C SER A 13 -6.04 -2.10 8.04
N GLN A 14 -4.81 -1.98 8.55
CA GLN A 14 -3.60 -1.97 7.73
C GLN A 14 -3.49 -3.23 6.88
N VAL A 15 -3.87 -4.37 7.45
CA VAL A 15 -3.63 -5.70 6.89
C VAL A 15 -4.36 -5.93 5.56
N PRO A 16 -5.68 -5.72 5.42
CA PRO A 16 -6.36 -5.85 4.12
C PRO A 16 -5.80 -4.92 3.05
N TYR A 17 -5.37 -3.71 3.42
CA TYR A 17 -4.80 -2.76 2.46
C TYR A 17 -3.41 -3.19 2.00
N ILE A 18 -2.56 -3.61 2.94
CA ILE A 18 -1.21 -4.12 2.65
C ILE A 18 -1.31 -5.33 1.74
N ARG A 19 -2.14 -6.33 2.08
CA ARG A 19 -2.37 -7.53 1.25
C ARG A 19 -2.75 -7.18 -0.18
N ARG A 20 -3.67 -6.24 -0.35
CA ARG A 20 -4.13 -5.82 -1.68
C ARG A 20 -3.09 -5.02 -2.47
N ASN A 21 -2.16 -4.32 -1.82
CA ASN A 21 -1.28 -3.36 -2.47
C ASN A 21 0.21 -3.68 -2.27
N ALA A 22 0.57 -4.87 -1.81
CA ALA A 22 1.94 -5.20 -1.39
C ALA A 22 2.97 -4.91 -2.49
N THR A 23 2.66 -5.28 -3.74
CA THR A 23 3.52 -4.99 -4.91
C THR A 23 3.72 -3.50 -5.14
N LEU A 24 2.70 -2.67 -4.96
CA LEU A 24 2.85 -1.22 -5.06
C LEU A 24 3.64 -0.66 -3.85
N LEU A 25 3.45 -1.26 -2.67
CA LEU A 25 4.10 -0.84 -1.44
C LEU A 25 5.57 -1.30 -1.34
N GLN A 26 6.04 -2.18 -2.23
CA GLN A 26 7.44 -2.64 -2.27
C GLN A 26 8.42 -1.48 -2.51
N ASP A 27 7.95 -0.42 -3.16
CA ASP A 27 8.73 0.79 -3.45
C ASP A 27 8.95 1.66 -2.19
N LEU A 28 8.32 1.34 -1.05
CA LEU A 28 8.53 2.07 0.20
C LEU A 28 9.95 1.84 0.73
N PRO A 29 10.69 2.90 1.09
CA PRO A 29 12.00 2.76 1.71
C PRO A 29 11.93 2.01 3.04
N GLU A 30 13.01 1.34 3.39
CA GLU A 30 13.13 0.59 4.65
C GLU A 30 12.88 1.47 5.89
N PRO A 31 12.32 0.88 6.97
CA PRO A 31 12.07 1.59 8.20
C PRO A 31 13.39 1.98 8.89
N GLY A 32 13.50 3.23 9.31
CA GLY A 32 14.70 3.77 9.97
C GLY A 32 15.34 4.91 9.17
N GLU A 33 15.11 4.94 7.86
CA GLU A 33 15.50 6.06 7.01
C GLU A 33 14.35 7.07 6.84
N GLN A 34 14.72 8.35 6.87
CA GLN A 34 13.82 9.45 6.54
C GLN A 34 13.95 9.79 5.06
N TRP A 35 12.83 9.90 4.36
CA TRP A 35 12.82 10.05 2.92
C TRP A 35 11.80 11.09 2.43
N ARG A 36 11.91 11.41 1.14
CA ARG A 36 11.03 12.36 0.45
C ARG A 36 10.18 11.63 -0.58
N SER A 37 9.05 12.22 -0.95
CA SER A 37 8.18 11.66 -1.99
C SER A 37 8.89 11.38 -3.33
N LYS A 38 10.03 12.03 -3.61
CA LYS A 38 10.86 11.75 -4.81
C LYS A 38 11.68 10.45 -4.74
N ALA A 39 11.74 9.80 -3.58
CA ALA A 39 12.44 8.54 -3.37
C ALA A 39 11.57 7.32 -3.77
N ILE A 40 10.31 7.56 -4.09
CA ILE A 40 9.31 6.56 -4.45
C ILE A 40 8.67 6.93 -5.80
N SER A 41 7.93 5.99 -6.40
CA SER A 41 7.19 6.22 -7.63
C SER A 41 6.11 7.29 -7.48
N ASP A 42 5.80 8.01 -8.57
CA ASP A 42 4.76 9.06 -8.57
C ASP A 42 3.38 8.52 -8.18
N GLU A 43 3.07 7.27 -8.57
CA GLU A 43 1.85 6.59 -8.17
C GLU A 43 1.75 6.46 -6.64
N LEU A 44 2.82 5.99 -5.99
CA LEU A 44 2.86 5.83 -4.55
C LEU A 44 2.89 7.19 -3.84
N ALA A 45 3.61 8.18 -4.40
CA ALA A 45 3.66 9.55 -3.89
C ALA A 45 2.27 10.18 -3.82
N ASN A 46 1.43 9.96 -4.82
CA ASN A 46 0.05 10.44 -4.86
C ASN A 46 -0.85 9.79 -3.77
N ARG A 47 -0.44 8.66 -3.21
CA ARG A 47 -1.18 7.92 -2.18
C ARG A 47 -0.67 8.17 -0.76
N LEU A 48 0.40 8.95 -0.55
CA LEU A 48 1.05 9.16 0.76
C LEU A 48 0.10 9.57 1.89
N VAL A 49 -0.85 10.47 1.62
CA VAL A 49 -1.85 10.86 2.64
C VAL A 49 -2.75 9.68 3.03
N GLY A 50 -3.12 8.84 2.05
CA GLY A 50 -3.88 7.62 2.28
C GLY A 50 -3.09 6.57 3.06
N LEU A 51 -1.80 6.44 2.78
CA LEU A 51 -0.88 5.56 3.52
C LEU A 51 -0.67 6.06 4.95
N GLN A 52 -0.58 7.37 5.14
CA GLN A 52 -0.48 8.00 6.46
C GLN A 52 -1.71 7.73 7.32
N ASN A 53 -2.91 7.92 6.75
CA ASN A 53 -4.17 7.65 7.46
C ASN A 53 -4.34 6.17 7.84
N ARG A 54 -3.58 5.27 7.20
CA ARG A 54 -3.52 3.84 7.52
C ARG A 54 -2.38 3.50 8.47
N GLY A 55 -1.50 4.44 8.81
CA GLY A 55 -0.32 4.19 9.63
C GLY A 55 0.75 3.33 8.93
N ILE A 56 0.77 3.29 7.59
CA ILE A 56 1.81 2.58 6.81
C ILE A 56 3.06 3.45 6.69
N VAL A 57 2.86 4.76 6.58
CA VAL A 57 3.93 5.76 6.63
C VAL A 57 3.56 6.81 7.66
N GLN A 58 4.57 7.44 8.22
CA GLN A 58 4.41 8.54 9.14
C GLN A 58 5.07 9.78 8.53
N ARG A 59 4.40 10.92 8.71
CA ARG A 59 4.99 12.20 8.33
C ARG A 59 5.84 12.68 9.50
N VAL A 60 7.15 12.68 9.30
CA VAL A 60 8.09 13.28 10.24
C VAL A 60 8.16 14.77 9.92
N ASP A 61 8.09 15.61 10.94
CA ASP A 61 7.76 17.03 10.83
C ASP A 61 8.58 17.84 9.83
N ARG A 62 8.04 19.01 9.46
CA ARG A 62 8.64 19.99 8.54
C ARG A 62 10.01 20.46 9.04
N ILE A 63 11.09 19.78 8.69
CA ILE A 63 12.44 20.24 9.03
C ILE A 63 12.69 21.59 8.33
N LYS A 64 12.94 22.64 9.13
CA LYS A 64 13.72 23.80 8.69
C LYS A 64 15.17 23.37 8.81
N CYS A 65 15.76 22.89 7.73
CA CYS A 65 17.19 22.62 7.68
C CYS A 65 17.83 23.71 6.81
N GLU A 66 19.03 24.19 7.16
CA GLU A 66 19.67 25.33 6.49
C GLU A 66 19.92 25.09 4.98
N GLU A 67 20.12 23.82 4.61
CA GLU A 67 20.27 23.38 3.22
C GLU A 67 18.91 23.41 2.45
N TRP A 68 17.80 23.57 3.16
CA TRP A 68 16.44 23.39 2.66
C TRP A 68 15.54 24.56 3.07
N SER A 69 15.71 25.70 2.40
CA SER A 69 14.99 26.96 2.62
C SER A 69 13.44 26.91 2.52
N LYS A 70 12.85 25.77 2.10
CA LYS A 70 11.40 25.57 1.99
C LYS A 70 10.95 24.37 2.82
N ARG A 71 9.84 24.53 3.57
CA ARG A 71 9.14 23.44 4.27
C ARG A 71 8.86 22.30 3.28
N ARG A 72 9.46 21.13 3.50
CA ARG A 72 9.15 19.89 2.78
C ARG A 72 8.54 18.87 3.74
N CYS A 73 7.69 17.99 3.21
CA CYS A 73 7.21 16.82 3.96
C CYS A 73 8.32 15.78 3.95
N ILE A 74 8.74 15.34 5.13
CA ILE A 74 9.61 14.18 5.30
C ILE A 74 8.72 13.03 5.76
N TRP A 75 9.04 11.85 5.25
CA TRP A 75 8.27 10.64 5.48
C TRP A 75 9.18 9.57 6.06
N GLN A 76 8.57 8.66 6.79
CA GLN A 76 9.21 7.48 7.33
C GLN A 76 8.24 6.32 7.18
N THR A 77 8.76 5.16 6.82
CA THR A 77 7.95 3.94 6.71
C THR A 77 7.77 3.34 8.11
N ASP A 78 6.55 2.91 8.41
CA ASP A 78 6.25 2.22 9.66
C ASP A 78 6.86 0.81 9.65
N ARG A 79 7.53 0.43 10.76
CA ARG A 79 8.28 -0.84 10.83
C ARG A 79 7.35 -2.05 10.76
N ASP A 80 6.22 -2.01 11.45
CA ASP A 80 5.28 -3.14 11.49
C ASP A 80 4.56 -3.28 10.15
N ALA A 81 4.22 -2.16 9.51
CA ALA A 81 3.67 -2.17 8.16
C ALA A 81 4.68 -2.73 7.14
N TYR A 82 5.95 -2.31 7.22
CA TYR A 82 7.00 -2.80 6.33
C TYR A 82 7.22 -4.31 6.46
N GLY A 83 7.30 -4.82 7.69
CA GLY A 83 7.44 -6.27 7.92
C GLY A 83 6.29 -7.07 7.29
N ARG A 84 5.04 -6.59 7.43
CA ARG A 84 3.88 -7.23 6.80
C ARG A 84 3.90 -7.16 5.28
N ILE A 85 4.40 -6.06 4.69
CA ILE A 85 4.58 -5.95 3.24
C ILE A 85 5.56 -7.03 2.78
N GLN A 86 6.71 -7.18 3.46
CA GLN A 86 7.70 -8.20 3.13
C GLN A 86 7.13 -9.62 3.26
N THR A 87 6.43 -9.93 4.36
CA THR A 87 5.77 -11.25 4.53
C THR A 87 4.82 -11.57 3.38
N VAL A 88 3.97 -10.62 2.97
CA VAL A 88 3.05 -10.84 1.83
C VAL A 88 3.80 -11.02 0.50
N LEU A 89 4.94 -10.35 0.31
CA LEU A 89 5.74 -10.47 -0.91
C LEU A 89 6.53 -11.79 -0.96
N GLU A 90 7.02 -12.28 0.18
CA GLU A 90 7.86 -13.49 0.27
C GLU A 90 7.02 -14.77 0.34
N GLU A 91 6.00 -14.79 1.20
CA GLU A 91 5.21 -16.00 1.50
C GLU A 91 3.92 -16.04 0.66
N GLY A 92 3.53 -14.92 0.04
CA GLY A 92 2.20 -14.72 -0.50
C GLY A 92 1.18 -14.41 0.62
N ASP A 93 -0.06 -14.08 0.25
CA ASP A 93 -1.15 -14.04 1.23
C ASP A 93 -1.79 -15.43 1.30
N ASP A 94 -1.50 -16.19 2.36
CA ASP A 94 -2.14 -17.50 2.64
C ASP A 94 -3.67 -17.41 2.71
N ASN A 95 -4.22 -16.21 2.89
CA ASN A 95 -5.66 -15.96 2.89
C ASN A 95 -6.13 -15.26 1.61
N ALA A 96 -5.31 -15.28 0.56
CA ALA A 96 -5.67 -14.75 -0.75
C ALA A 96 -6.83 -15.54 -1.32
N LEU A 97 -7.86 -14.83 -1.80
CA LEU A 97 -8.95 -15.47 -2.52
C LEU A 97 -8.54 -15.94 -3.92
N LEU A 98 -7.50 -15.35 -4.50
CA LEU A 98 -7.05 -15.65 -5.87
C LEU A 98 -5.67 -16.33 -5.90
N PRO A 99 -5.40 -17.18 -6.92
CA PRO A 99 -4.10 -17.83 -7.13
C PRO A 99 -2.92 -16.86 -7.14
N CYS A 100 -3.11 -15.65 -7.66
CA CYS A 100 -2.10 -14.59 -7.70
C CYS A 100 -1.75 -13.96 -6.32
N GLY A 101 -2.31 -14.47 -5.22
CA GLY A 101 -2.02 -13.95 -3.88
C GLY A 101 -2.80 -12.69 -3.50
N HIS A 102 -3.83 -12.32 -4.27
CA HIS A 102 -4.68 -11.16 -4.01
C HIS A 102 -6.11 -11.56 -3.64
N SER A 103 -6.82 -10.67 -2.93
CA SER A 103 -8.24 -10.90 -2.55
C SER A 103 -9.21 -9.88 -3.17
N ALA A 104 -8.74 -9.03 -4.08
CA ALA A 104 -9.62 -8.09 -4.76
C ALA A 104 -10.21 -8.75 -6.02
N ILE A 105 -11.47 -9.12 -5.97
CA ILE A 105 -12.19 -9.66 -7.13
C ILE A 105 -12.82 -8.48 -7.91
N SER A 106 -12.58 -8.44 -9.22
CA SER A 106 -13.27 -7.58 -10.17
C SER A 106 -14.26 -8.43 -10.96
N ASN A 107 -15.54 -8.06 -10.92
CA ASN A 107 -16.59 -8.76 -11.65
C ASN A 107 -16.80 -8.11 -13.02
N GLU A 108 -15.91 -8.42 -13.95
CA GLU A 108 -16.01 -7.94 -15.32
C GLU A 108 -17.06 -8.75 -16.08
N ARG A 109 -17.91 -8.04 -16.84
CA ARG A 109 -18.86 -8.70 -17.73
C ARG A 109 -18.10 -9.26 -18.93
N ASP A 110 -18.50 -10.44 -19.38
CA ASP A 110 -17.95 -11.15 -20.55
C ASP A 110 -16.54 -11.75 -20.37
N VAL A 111 -16.11 -12.00 -19.13
CA VAL A 111 -14.87 -12.72 -18.81
C VAL A 111 -15.19 -14.10 -18.27
N ASP A 112 -14.61 -15.15 -18.87
CA ASP A 112 -14.76 -16.51 -18.37
C ASP A 112 -13.74 -16.80 -17.27
N GLY A 113 -14.10 -16.44 -16.03
CA GLY A 113 -13.22 -16.58 -14.88
C GLY A 113 -13.56 -15.59 -13.75
N VAL A 114 -12.58 -15.40 -12.86
CA VAL A 114 -12.57 -14.40 -11.79
C VAL A 114 -11.36 -13.47 -12.02
N SER A 115 -11.62 -12.21 -12.35
CA SER A 115 -10.56 -11.22 -12.58
C SER A 115 -10.03 -10.66 -11.26
N CYS A 116 -8.71 -10.55 -11.15
CA CYS A 116 -8.03 -9.88 -10.04
C CYS A 116 -8.04 -8.37 -10.23
N GLY A 117 -8.68 -7.63 -9.33
CA GLY A 117 -8.68 -6.16 -9.29
C GLY A 117 -7.39 -5.52 -8.77
N VAL A 118 -6.27 -6.27 -8.71
CA VAL A 118 -4.92 -5.76 -8.38
C VAL A 118 -3.98 -5.95 -9.57
N CYS A 119 -3.71 -7.19 -9.96
CA CYS A 119 -2.79 -7.51 -11.07
C CYS A 119 -3.48 -7.57 -12.44
N GLY A 120 -4.82 -7.63 -12.49
CA GLY A 120 -5.58 -7.74 -13.73
C GLY A 120 -5.60 -9.14 -14.33
N GLU A 121 -4.97 -10.13 -13.69
CA GLU A 121 -5.01 -11.52 -14.14
C GLU A 121 -6.42 -12.11 -14.00
N VAL A 122 -6.82 -12.94 -14.96
CA VAL A 122 -8.06 -13.70 -14.93
C VAL A 122 -7.74 -15.11 -14.49
N HIS A 123 -8.38 -15.57 -13.43
CA HIS A 123 -8.22 -16.92 -12.89
C HIS A 123 -9.43 -17.79 -13.21
N ASP A 124 -9.21 -19.08 -13.44
CA ASP A 124 -10.28 -20.04 -13.60
C ASP A 124 -11.10 -20.17 -12.31
N ARG A 125 -12.43 -20.31 -12.44
CA ARG A 125 -13.33 -20.42 -11.27
C ARG A 125 -13.02 -21.68 -10.44
N GLU A 126 -12.63 -22.76 -11.10
CA GLU A 126 -12.32 -24.03 -10.44
C GLU A 126 -11.05 -23.94 -9.58
N GLU A 127 -10.06 -23.12 -9.97
CA GLU A 127 -8.84 -22.88 -9.19
C GLU A 127 -9.10 -22.00 -7.95
N VAL A 128 -10.12 -21.15 -8.01
CA VAL A 128 -10.54 -20.31 -6.88
C VAL A 128 -11.37 -21.10 -5.87
N ASP A 129 -12.30 -21.96 -6.33
CA ASP A 129 -13.19 -22.75 -5.47
C ASP A 129 -12.50 -23.94 -4.76
N SER A 130 -11.29 -24.32 -5.19
CA SER A 130 -10.54 -25.47 -4.66
C SER A 130 -9.53 -25.13 -3.55
N ARG A 131 -9.44 -23.86 -3.15
CA ARG A 131 -8.64 -23.37 -2.01
C ARG A 131 -9.47 -23.23 -0.74
#